data_AF-A0A392TS31-F1
#
_entry.id   AF-A0A392TS31-F1
#
_cell.length_a   1.000
_cell.length_b   1.000
_cell.length_c   1.000
_cell.angle_alpha   90.00
_cell.angle_beta   90.00
_cell.angle_gamma   90.00
#
_symmetry.space_group_name_H-M   'P 1'
#
loop_
_entity.id
_entity.type
_entity.pdbx_description
1 polymer ?
#
loop_
_entity_poly.entity_id
_entity_poly.type
_entity_poly.pdbx_seq_one_letter_code
_entity_poly.pdbx_strand_id
1 'polypeptide(L)' 'THEEFEEMLHELALPSKDWQYNTAGDRTRLNSPDMEPIAKAWAFWLVANLESR' A
#
# COMPACT_ATOMS: atom_id res chain seq x y z
N THR A 1 -13.16 -10.76 4.77
CA THR A 1 -13.62 -10.66 6.18
C THR A 1 -12.76 -9.64 6.91
N HIS A 2 -13.11 -9.25 8.14
CA HIS A 2 -12.33 -8.29 8.93
C HIS A 2 -10.88 -8.75 9.17
N GLU A 3 -10.66 -10.06 9.34
CA GLU A 3 -9.32 -10.67 9.41
C GLU A 3 -8.47 -10.40 8.16
N GLU A 4 -9.02 -10.59 6.96
CA GLU A 4 -8.29 -10.32 5.70
C GLU A 4 -7.89 -8.84 5.59
N PHE A 5 -8.67 -7.93 6.19
CA PHE A 5 -8.35 -6.50 6.22
C PHE A 5 -7.23 -6.18 7.21
N GLU A 6 -7.23 -6.78 8.40
CA GLU A 6 -6.16 -6.61 9.38
C GLU A 6 -4.84 -7.22 8.90
N GLU A 7 -4.89 -8.38 8.25
CA GLU A 7 -3.71 -9.06 7.71
C GLU A 7 -3.05 -8.24 6.61
N MET A 8 -3.88 -7.63 5.73
CA MET A 8 -3.41 -6.76 4.66
C MET A 8 -2.84 -5.44 5.18
N LEU A 9 -3.43 -4.85 6.23
CA LEU A 9 -2.86 -3.67 6.91
C LEU A 9 -1.53 -3.98 7.60
N HIS A 10 -1.43 -5.14 8.27
CA HIS A 10 -0.19 -5.60 8.90
C HIS A 10 0.92 -5.77 7.87
N GLU A 11 0.60 -6.41 6.75
CA GLU A 11 1.51 -6.62 5.62
C GLU A 11 1.96 -5.29 4.97
N LEU A 12 1.11 -4.27 4.93
CA LEU A 12 1.47 -2.94 4.42
C LEU A 12 2.30 -2.13 5.43
N ALA A 13 2.23 -2.46 6.72
CA ALA A 13 3.01 -1.83 7.79
C ALA A 13 4.41 -2.46 7.97
N LEU A 14 4.73 -3.55 7.26
CA LEU A 14 6.03 -4.21 7.38
C LEU A 14 7.18 -3.29 6.90
N PRO A 15 8.32 -3.20 7.63
CA PRO A 15 9.44 -2.28 7.35
C PRO A 15 10.23 -2.48 6.04
N SER A 16 9.65 -3.16 5.05
CA SER A 16 10.27 -3.50 3.77
C SER A 16 9.37 -3.19 2.56
N LYS A 17 8.16 -2.65 2.78
CA LYS A 17 7.24 -2.23 1.70
C LYS A 17 7.19 -0.73 1.49
N ASP A 18 7.91 0.02 2.31
CA ASP A 18 8.11 1.46 2.26
C ASP A 18 9.25 1.85 1.31
N TRP A 19 9.47 1.13 0.22
CA TRP A 19 10.54 1.44 -0.74
C TRP A 19 9.96 1.77 -2.11
N GLN A 20 10.45 2.85 -2.71
CA GLN A 20 10.22 3.18 -4.12
C GLN A 20 11.51 3.04 -4.92
N TYR A 21 11.37 2.64 -6.18
CA TYR A 21 12.46 2.63 -7.15
C TYR A 21 12.40 3.91 -7.98
N ASN A 22 13.52 4.62 -8.10
CA ASN A 22 13.62 5.72 -9.05
C ASN A 22 13.79 5.17 -10.48
N THR A 23 13.80 6.07 -11.48
CA THR A 23 13.99 5.70 -12.90
C THR A 23 15.37 5.08 -13.19
N ALA A 24 16.35 5.26 -12.31
CA ALA A 24 17.66 4.63 -12.38
C ALA A 24 17.71 3.26 -11.66
N GLY A 25 16.62 2.84 -11.00
CA GLY A 25 16.54 1.59 -10.24
C GLY A 25 17.06 1.68 -8.81
N ASP A 26 17.41 2.87 -8.31
CA ASP A 26 17.83 3.03 -6.92
C ASP A 26 16.64 2.97 -5.97
N ARG A 27 16.85 2.29 -4.85
CA ARG A 27 15.84 2.08 -3.82
C ARG A 27 15.88 3.21 -2.79
N THR A 28 14.80 3.98 -2.68
CA THR A 28 14.65 5.03 -1.67
C THR A 28 13.47 4.72 -0.76
N ARG A 29 13.62 5.02 0.53
CA ARG A 29 12.54 4.82 1.50
C ARG A 29 11.46 5.90 1.32
N LEU A 30 10.21 5.49 1.19
CA LEU A 30 9.03 6.34 1.21
C LEU A 30 8.84 6.86 2.63
N ASN A 31 8.73 8.18 2.78
CA ASN A 31 8.40 8.77 4.07
C ASN A 31 6.90 8.58 4.36
N SER A 32 6.52 8.56 5.65
CA SER A 32 5.13 8.38 6.06
C SER A 32 4.11 9.31 5.36
N PRO A 33 4.41 10.59 5.05
CA PRO A 33 3.50 11.46 4.31
C PRO A 33 3.26 11.01 2.86
N ASP A 34 4.26 10.37 2.25
CA ASP A 34 4.18 9.87 0.87
C ASP A 34 3.42 8.54 0.79
N MET A 35 3.37 7.79 1.90
CA MET A 35 2.63 6.52 2.01
C MET A 35 1.12 6.71 2.11
N GLU A 36 0.64 7.82 2.71
CA GLU A 36 -0.79 8.07 2.89
C GLU A 36 -1.59 8.13 1.57
N PRO A 37 -1.19 8.89 0.54
CA PRO A 37 -1.92 8.89 -0.74
C PRO A 37 -1.86 7.54 -1.44
N ILE A 38 -0.76 6.78 -1.29
CA ILE A 38 -0.62 5.43 -1.84
C ILE A 38 -1.63 4.49 -1.18
N ALA A 39 -1.70 4.49 0.15
CA ALA A 39 -2.67 3.68 0.90
C ALA A 39 -4.12 4.00 0.52
N LYS A 40 -4.44 5.29 0.36
CA LYS A 40 -5.77 5.74 -0.12
C LYS A 40 -6.08 5.20 -1.52
N ALA A 41 -5.14 5.32 -2.45
CA ALA A 41 -5.33 4.83 -3.83
C ALA A 41 -5.57 3.31 -3.87
N TRP A 42 -4.83 2.54 -3.06
CA TRP A 42 -5.03 1.10 -2.93
C TRP A 42 -6.40 0.74 -2.34
N ALA A 43 -6.83 1.44 -1.29
CA ALA A 43 -8.15 1.25 -0.70
C ALA A 43 -9.27 1.51 -1.71
N PHE A 44 -9.18 2.61 -2.48
CA PHE A 44 -10.14 2.91 -3.53
C PHE A 44 -10.16 1.85 -4.64
N TRP A 45 -8.99 1.41 -5.09
CA TRP A 45 -8.89 0.35 -6.11
C TRP A 45 -9.51 -0.96 -5.63
N LEU A 46 -9.26 -1.34 -4.37
CA LEU A 46 -9.79 -2.58 -3.80
C LEU A 46 -11.31 -2.56 -3.71
N VAL A 47 -11.89 -1.48 -3.20
CA VAL A 47 -13.35 -1.28 -3.13
C VAL A 47 -13.96 -1.38 -4.52
N ALA A 48 -13.40 -0.66 -5.50
CA ALA A 48 -13.92 -0.66 -6.87
C ALA A 48 -13.88 -2.03 -7.56
N ASN A 49 -12.87 -2.86 -7.28
CA ASN A 49 -12.73 -4.18 -7.90
C ASN A 49 -13.47 -5.30 -7.15
N LEU A 50 -13.73 -5.15 -5.86
CA LEU A 50 -14.46 -6.15 -5.06
C LEU A 50 -15.97 -5.91 -5.08
N GLU A 51 -16.44 -4.66 -5.14
CA GLU A 51 -17.89 -4.35 -5.25
C GLU A 51 -18.45 -4.59 -6.66
N SER A 52 -17.58 -4.75 -7.66
CA SER A 52 -17.95 -5.08 -9.04
C SER A 52 -18.13 -6.59 -9.28
N ARG A 53 -18.05 -7.44 -8.24
CA ARG A 53 -18.18 -8.90 -8.32
C ARG A 53 -19.40 -9.45 -7.62
#